data_AF-A0A0F9L9A0-F1
#
_entry.id   AF-A0A0F9L9A0-F1
#
_cell.length_a   1.000
_cell.length_b   1.000
_cell.length_c   1.000
_cell.angle_alpha   90.00
_cell.angle_beta   90.00
_cell.angle_gamma   90.00
#
_symmetry.space_group_name_H-M   'P 1'
#
loop_
_entity.id
_entity.type
_entity.pdbx_description
1 polymer ?
#
loop_
_entity_poly.entity_id
_entity_poly.type
_entity_poly.pdbx_seq_one_letter_code
_entity_poly.pdbx_strand_id
1 'polypeptide(L)'
;IQLGGGSNPSGLSWKLIDFLIQAGFDKIAIEERFGPYSVDVLLLDEWLAFEADGTYWHEVNQTDYEARDTWLLQEHGLQTVRLTEDEVNMFSNPSTTA
;
A
#
# COMPACT_ATOMS: atom_id res chain seq x y z
N ILE A 1 6.86 -7.90 9.96
CA ILE A 1 5.96 -8.18 8.82
C ILE A 1 4.94 -9.23 9.23
N GLN A 2 3.67 -8.84 9.26
CA GLN A 2 2.53 -9.74 9.44
C GLN A 2 1.83 -9.89 8.08
N LEU A 3 1.67 -11.13 7.62
CA LEU A 3 0.98 -11.38 6.35
C LEU A 3 -0.52 -11.48 6.62
N GLY A 4 -1.30 -10.56 6.03
CA GLY A 4 -2.75 -10.72 5.89
C GLY A 4 -3.04 -11.87 4.92
N GLY A 5 -4.21 -12.51 5.08
CA GLY A 5 -4.51 -13.84 4.54
C GLY A 5 -4.06 -14.14 3.10
N GLY A 6 -3.14 -15.10 2.95
CA GLY A 6 -3.04 -16.07 1.84
C GLY A 6 -2.64 -15.59 0.44
N SER A 7 -2.61 -14.30 0.14
CA SER A 7 -2.20 -13.78 -1.17
C SER A 7 -0.71 -13.38 -1.20
N ASN A 8 -0.09 -13.57 -2.36
CA ASN A 8 1.27 -13.10 -2.62
C ASN A 8 1.18 -11.66 -3.13
N PRO A 9 1.82 -10.68 -2.46
CA PRO A 9 1.77 -9.29 -2.88
C PRO A 9 2.27 -9.12 -4.31
N SER A 10 1.72 -8.12 -5.01
CA SER A 10 2.19 -7.78 -6.35
C SER A 10 3.66 -7.35 -6.33
N GLY A 11 4.34 -7.39 -7.48
CA GLY A 11 5.71 -6.90 -7.59
C GLY A 11 5.84 -5.41 -7.22
N LEU A 12 4.79 -4.62 -7.43
CA LEU A 12 4.73 -3.22 -7.03
C LEU A 12 4.56 -3.07 -5.51
N SER A 13 3.70 -3.89 -4.91
CA SER A 13 3.48 -3.94 -3.46
C SER A 13 4.78 -4.34 -2.74
N TRP A 14 5.56 -5.28 -3.29
CA TRP A 14 6.87 -5.64 -2.73
C TRP A 14 7.87 -4.47 -2.73
N LYS A 15 7.93 -3.69 -3.82
CA LYS A 15 8.79 -2.49 -3.87
C LYS A 15 8.40 -1.45 -2.83
N LEU A 16 7.09 -1.25 -2.64
CA LEU A 16 6.55 -0.38 -1.60
C LEU A 16 6.95 -0.88 -0.20
N ILE A 17 6.80 -2.18 0.07
CA ILE A 17 7.20 -2.80 1.33
C ILE A 17 8.70 -2.59 1.59
N ASP A 18 9.55 -2.85 0.60
CA ASP A 18 11.00 -2.68 0.71
C ASP A 18 11.38 -1.23 1.00
N PHE A 19 10.72 -0.26 0.35
CA PHE A 19 10.91 1.16 0.62
C PHE A 19 10.55 1.52 2.06
N LEU A 20 9.39 1.07 2.56
CA LEU A 20 8.93 1.36 3.91
C LEU A 20 9.84 0.73 4.97
N ILE A 21 10.32 -0.50 4.75
CA ILE A 21 11.31 -1.14 5.62
C ILE A 21 12.61 -0.34 5.66
N GLN A 22 13.10 0.12 4.49
CA GLN A 22 14.31 0.96 4.42
C GLN A 22 14.13 2.32 5.10
N ALA A 23 12.91 2.86 5.10
CA ALA A 23 12.56 4.08 5.82
C ALA A 23 12.48 3.88 7.35
N GLY A 24 12.56 2.65 7.85
CA GLY A 24 12.61 2.33 9.28
C GLY A 24 11.30 1.84 9.88
N PHE A 25 10.27 1.58 9.07
CA PHE A 25 9.02 1.00 9.56
C PHE A 25 9.17 -0.53 9.72
N ASP A 26 8.99 -1.04 10.94
CA ASP A 26 9.24 -2.44 11.28
C ASP A 26 7.94 -3.26 11.51
N LYS A 27 6.87 -2.59 11.96
CA LYS A 27 5.54 -3.19 12.16
C LYS A 27 4.59 -2.91 11.00
N ILE A 28 4.74 -3.75 9.99
CA ILE A 28 3.95 -3.68 8.76
C ILE A 28 3.03 -4.90 8.66
N ALA A 29 1.76 -4.67 8.35
CA ALA A 29 0.82 -5.68 7.87
C ALA A 29 0.62 -5.53 6.35
N ILE A 30 0.48 -6.65 5.65
CA ILE A 30 0.38 -6.68 4.17
C ILE A 30 -0.99 -7.22 3.78
N GLU A 31 -1.63 -6.60 2.79
CA GLU A 31 -2.97 -6.97 2.29
C GLU A 31 -4.02 -7.04 3.41
N GLU A 32 -3.95 -6.09 4.35
CA GLU A 32 -4.82 -6.06 5.52
C GLU A 32 -6.26 -5.71 5.11
N ARG A 33 -7.23 -6.44 5.66
CA ARG A 33 -8.63 -6.35 5.24
C ARG A 33 -9.48 -5.57 6.23
N PHE A 34 -10.22 -4.60 5.71
CA PHE A 34 -11.19 -3.78 6.43
C PHE A 34 -12.56 -3.92 5.76
N GLY A 35 -13.38 -4.82 6.28
CA GLY A 35 -14.72 -5.10 5.73
C GLY A 35 -14.65 -5.52 4.25
N PRO A 36 -15.27 -4.76 3.32
CA PRO A 36 -15.26 -5.08 1.90
C PRO A 36 -13.94 -4.73 1.20
N TYR A 37 -13.06 -3.95 1.84
CA TYR A 37 -11.83 -3.43 1.25
C TYR A 37 -10.59 -4.08 1.85
N SER A 38 -9.49 -4.02 1.10
CA SER A 38 -8.16 -4.35 1.59
C SER A 38 -7.21 -3.23 1.19
N VAL A 39 -6.15 -3.07 1.99
CA VAL A 39 -5.05 -2.14 1.72
C VAL A 39 -3.77 -2.93 1.47
N ASP A 40 -2.94 -2.49 0.52
CA ASP A 40 -1.72 -3.23 0.16
C ASP A 40 -0.77 -3.34 1.35
N VAL A 41 -0.58 -2.23 2.08
CA VAL A 41 0.33 -2.15 3.22
C VAL A 41 -0.29 -1.29 4.32
N LEU A 42 -0.23 -1.77 5.56
CA LEU A 42 -0.63 -1.03 6.76
C LEU A 42 0.56 -0.89 7.71
N LEU A 43 0.88 0.35 8.06
CA LEU A 43 1.79 0.67 9.15
C LEU A 43 1.03 0.61 10.48
N LEU A 44 1.34 -0.37 11.32
CA LEU A 44 0.54 -0.70 12.49
C LEU A 44 0.68 0.34 13.62
N ASP A 45 1.87 0.90 13.81
CA ASP A 45 2.11 1.89 14.89
C ASP A 45 1.59 3.28 14.49
N GLU A 46 1.69 3.65 13.22
CA GLU A 46 1.21 4.93 12.66
C GLU A 46 -0.28 4.91 12.34
N TRP A 47 -0.88 3.72 12.23
CA TRP A 47 -2.24 3.51 11.73
C TRP A 47 -2.48 4.20 10.39
N LEU A 48 -1.57 3.93 9.44
CA LEU A 48 -1.53 4.54 8.11
C LEU A 48 -1.47 3.47 7.02
N ALA A 49 -2.39 3.53 6.07
CA ALA A 49 -2.43 2.62 4.93
C ALA A 49 -1.69 3.21 3.72
N PHE A 50 -0.99 2.35 2.99
CA PHE A 50 -0.40 2.63 1.69
C PHE A 50 -0.97 1.70 0.62
N GLU A 51 -1.15 2.25 -0.57
CA GLU A 51 -1.64 1.57 -1.76
C GLU A 51 -0.68 1.83 -2.92
N ALA A 52 -0.31 0.75 -3.61
CA ALA A 52 0.50 0.78 -4.81
C ALA A 52 -0.44 0.76 -6.03
N ASP A 53 -0.69 1.95 -6.60
CA ASP A 53 -1.65 2.12 -7.67
C ASP A 53 -1.01 1.78 -9.03
N GLY A 54 -1.20 0.53 -9.45
CA GLY A 54 -0.72 0.04 -10.74
C GLY A 54 -1.52 0.66 -11.89
N THR A 55 -0.83 1.24 -12.86
CA THR A 55 -1.43 1.99 -13.98
C THR A 55 -2.48 1.17 -14.74
N TYR A 56 -2.25 -0.14 -14.84
CA TYR A 56 -3.16 -1.11 -15.47
C TYR A 56 -4.52 -1.21 -14.77
N TRP A 57 -4.58 -1.08 -13.44
CA TRP A 57 -5.80 -1.28 -12.66
C TRP A 57 -6.80 -0.13 -12.81
N HIS A 58 -6.33 1.07 -13.12
CA HIS A 58 -7.18 2.22 -13.43
C HIS A 58 -8.06 2.01 -14.67
N GLU A 59 -7.60 1.21 -15.63
CA GLU A 59 -8.35 0.97 -16.88
C GLU A 59 -9.37 -0.16 -16.73
N VAL A 60 -9.13 -1.12 -15.84
CA VAL A 60 -9.94 -2.34 -15.71
C VAL A 60 -10.88 -2.35 -14.51
N ASN A 61 -10.61 -1.55 -13.48
CA ASN A 61 -11.38 -1.52 -12.24
C ASN A 61 -12.06 -0.17 -12.04
N GLN A 62 -13.40 -0.15 -12.00
CA GLN A 62 -14.19 1.04 -11.68
C GLN A 62 -14.31 1.22 -10.17
N THR A 63 -13.21 1.07 -9.43
CA THR A 63 -13.23 1.27 -7.99
C THR A 63 -13.34 2.75 -7.70
N ASP A 64 -14.39 3.14 -6.97
CA ASP A 64 -14.50 4.49 -6.41
C ASP A 64 -13.54 4.62 -5.22
N TYR A 65 -12.33 5.06 -5.52
CA TYR A 65 -11.24 5.21 -4.57
C TYR A 65 -11.54 6.26 -3.49
N GLU A 66 -12.25 7.33 -3.85
CA GLU A 66 -12.62 8.39 -2.91
C GLU A 66 -13.65 7.87 -1.90
N ALA A 67 -14.68 7.16 -2.35
CA ALA A 67 -15.66 6.53 -1.47
C ALA A 67 -15.01 5.49 -0.56
N ARG A 68 -14.09 4.69 -1.09
CA ARG A 68 -13.31 3.70 -0.32
C ARG A 68 -12.50 4.36 0.78
N ASP A 69 -11.70 5.36 0.46
CA ASP A 69 -10.79 6.01 1.43
C ASP A 69 -11.59 6.82 2.45
N THR A 70 -12.70 7.43 2.04
CA THR A 70 -13.65 8.08 2.95
C THR A 70 -14.22 7.07 3.95
N TRP A 71 -14.62 5.88 3.49
CA TRP A 71 -15.13 4.83 4.36
C TRP A 71 -14.06 4.31 5.33
N LEU A 72 -12.83 4.07 4.86
CA LEU A 72 -11.70 3.65 5.71
C LEU A 72 -11.40 4.69 6.80
N LEU A 73 -11.44 5.98 6.44
CA LEU A 73 -11.24 7.05 7.40
C LEU A 73 -12.39 7.15 8.41
N GLN A 74 -13.63 7.07 7.97
CA GLN A 74 -14.80 7.26 8.85
C GLN A 74 -15.05 6.08 9.79
N GLU A 75 -14.93 4.85 9.29
CA GLU A 75 -15.27 3.64 10.06
C GLU A 75 -14.07 3.10 10.86
N HIS A 76 -12.85 3.32 10.37
CA HIS A 76 -11.64 2.74 10.97
C HIS A 76 -10.62 3.78 11.43
N GLY A 77 -10.87 5.09 11.22
CA GLY A 77 -9.89 6.13 11.50
C GLY A 77 -8.61 5.98 10.68
N LEU A 78 -8.66 5.24 9.56
CA LEU A 78 -7.50 4.84 8.78
C LEU A 78 -7.30 5.81 7.62
N GLN A 79 -6.22 6.58 7.68
CA GLN A 79 -5.82 7.42 6.55
C GLN A 79 -5.11 6.56 5.49
N THR A 80 -5.32 6.90 4.21
CA THR A 80 -4.73 6.18 3.08
C THR A 80 -3.85 7.10 2.24
N VAL A 81 -2.66 6.63 1.90
CA VAL A 81 -1.73 7.25 0.96
C VAL A 81 -1.62 6.35 -0.26
N ARG A 82 -1.93 6.91 -1.44
CA ARG A 82 -1.79 6.20 -2.71
C ARG A 82 -0.53 6.69 -3.40
N LEU A 83 0.30 5.75 -3.81
CA LEU A 83 1.47 6.02 -4.65
C LEU A 83 1.23 5.38 -6.00
N THR A 84 1.40 6.18 -7.05
CA THR A 84 1.37 5.70 -8.43
C THR A 84 2.50 4.72 -8.68
N GLU A 85 2.33 3.86 -9.68
CA GLU A 85 3.36 2.93 -10.13
C GLU A 85 4.71 3.63 -10.40
N ASP A 86 4.68 4.81 -11.02
CA ASP A 86 5.87 5.61 -11.28
C ASP A 86 6.57 6.05 -9.98
N GLU A 87 5.83 6.56 -9.00
CA GLU A 87 6.37 6.94 -7.70
C GLU A 87 7.03 5.75 -7.00
N VAL A 88 6.36 4.59 -6.96
CA VAL A 88 6.93 3.37 -6.35
C VAL A 88 8.19 2.92 -7.09
N ASN A 89 8.20 3.01 -8.42
CA ASN A 89 9.35 2.64 -9.23
C ASN A 89 10.55 3.60 -9.05
N MET A 90 10.33 4.88 -8.74
CA MET A 90 11.41 5.82 -8.44
C MET A 90 12.22 5.40 -7.20
N PHE A 91 11.58 4.79 -6.20
CA PHE A 91 12.25 4.32 -4.98
C PHE A 91 12.97 2.97 -5.16
N SER A 92 12.66 2.25 -6.23
CA SER A 92 13.17 0.89 -6.49
C SER A 92 14.57 0.86 -7.13
N ASN A 93 15.09 2.02 -7.55
CA ASN A 93 16.41 2.15 -8.17
C ASN A 93 17.39 2.94 -7.28
N PRO A 94 18.01 2.29 -6.27
CA PRO A 94 19.26 2.80 -5.73
C PRO A 94 20.40 2.51 -6.72
N SER A 95 20.42 3.20 -7.86
CA SER A 95 21.58 3.18 -8.76
C SER A 95 22.68 4.04 -8.16
N THR A 96 23.62 3.37 -7.49
CA THR A 96 25.06 3.67 -7.52
C THR A 96 25.47 5.08 -7.07
N THR A 97 25.59 5.27 -5.75
CA THR A 97 26.64 6.17 -5.26
C THR A 97 28.00 5.50 -5.51
N ALA A 98 28.73 6.02 -6.51
CA ALA A 98 30.17 5.85 -6.64
C ALA A 98 30.92 6.51 -5.48
#